data_AF-A0A0R2NQ78-F1
#
_entry.id   AF-A0A0R2NQ78-F1
#
_cell.length_a   1.000
_cell.length_b   1.000
_cell.length_c   1.000
_cell.angle_alpha   90.00
_cell.angle_beta   90.00
_cell.angle_gamma   90.00
#
_symmetry.space_group_name_H-M   'P 1'
#
loop_
_entity.id
_entity.type
_entity.pdbx_description
1 polymer ?
#
loop_
_entity_poly.entity_id
_entity_poly.type
_entity_poly.pdbx_seq_one_letter_code
_entity_poly.pdbx_strand_id
1 'polypeptide(L)'
;MPTIVVVLVIIYFIREQFSFGTVGRLEYIIIPIFALYQFLAVFKATQMDFVLLAIIAIISILISRFQANGSRVRIEKVATYWIDNDQGEQPIYKKQVTSQGGRRYLLGWGAIVLIQIILELFFGHEALNGSQIWGEVFKEIISDMFAWVHLGDACQGSWYIWALTGISSASYTYWMSRKSPAFRSVILKESHTVDYEEEK
;
A
#
# COMPACT_ATOMS: atom_id res chain seq x y z
N MET A 1 8.86 13.30 18.71
CA MET A 1 9.04 11.84 18.85
C MET A 1 10.52 11.54 19.04
N PRO A 2 10.92 10.63 19.94
CA PRO A 2 12.32 10.23 20.06
C PRO A 2 12.76 9.55 18.76
N THR A 3 13.82 10.08 18.13
CA THR A 3 14.38 9.62 16.84
C THR A 3 14.67 8.12 16.80
N ILE A 4 15.03 7.54 17.96
CA ILE A 4 15.27 6.11 18.14
C ILE A 4 14.02 5.26 17.78
N VAL A 5 12.83 5.71 18.16
CA VAL A 5 11.58 4.97 17.87
C VAL A 5 11.30 4.95 16.36
N VAL A 6 11.53 6.08 15.67
CA VAL A 6 11.37 6.16 14.21
C VAL A 6 12.32 5.19 13.51
N VAL A 7 13.58 5.14 13.94
CA VAL A 7 14.59 4.21 13.38
C VAL A 7 14.19 2.74 13.60
N LEU A 8 13.70 2.38 14.80
CA LEU A 8 13.24 1.02 15.06
C LEU A 8 12.05 0.62 14.19
N VAL A 9 11.10 1.53 14.01
CA VAL A 9 9.93 1.32 13.13
C VAL A 9 10.36 1.19 11.67
N ILE A 10 11.32 1.99 11.18
CA ILE A 10 11.91 1.82 9.85
C ILE A 10 12.53 0.43 9.69
N ILE A 11 13.32 -0.03 10.66
CA ILE A 11 13.97 -1.35 10.59
C ILE A 11 12.93 -2.46 10.55
N TYR A 12 11.88 -2.36 11.38
CA TYR A 12 10.77 -3.30 11.38
C TYR A 12 10.03 -3.30 10.03
N PHE A 13 9.66 -2.13 9.51
CA PHE A 13 9.01 -1.97 8.22
C PHE A 13 9.83 -2.58 7.08
N ILE A 14 11.14 -2.29 7.02
CA ILE A 14 12.03 -2.85 6.00
C ILE A 14 12.02 -4.37 6.05
N ARG A 15 12.07 -4.97 7.26
CA ARG A 15 12.01 -6.43 7.42
C ARG A 15 10.67 -6.99 6.95
N GLU A 16 9.56 -6.33 7.29
CA GLU A 16 8.22 -6.74 6.90
C GLU A 16 8.04 -6.73 5.37
N GLN A 17 8.69 -5.82 4.65
CA GLN A 17 8.64 -5.83 3.18
C GLN A 17 9.28 -7.09 2.55
N PHE A 18 10.04 -7.87 3.31
CA PHE A 18 10.58 -9.17 2.89
C PHE A 18 9.81 -10.37 3.45
N SER A 19 8.77 -10.20 4.26
CA SER A 19 7.83 -11.26 4.62
C SER A 19 6.67 -11.32 3.63
N PHE A 20 5.97 -12.46 3.63
CA PHE A 20 4.72 -12.62 2.92
C PHE A 20 3.57 -12.15 3.81
N GLY A 21 2.97 -11.01 3.45
CA GLY A 21 1.82 -10.42 4.14
C GLY A 21 0.50 -10.83 3.47
N THR A 22 -0.58 -10.82 4.23
CA THR A 22 -1.91 -11.19 3.75
C THR A 22 -2.50 -10.09 2.89
N VAL A 23 -3.06 -10.42 1.73
CA VAL A 23 -3.68 -9.42 0.84
C VAL A 23 -5.08 -9.03 1.35
N GLY A 24 -5.27 -7.77 1.74
CA GLY A 24 -6.54 -7.24 2.25
C GLY A 24 -7.20 -6.19 1.33
N ARG A 25 -8.54 -6.17 1.27
CA ARG A 25 -9.28 -5.16 0.48
C ARG A 25 -9.18 -3.75 1.06
N LEU A 26 -8.94 -3.63 2.37
CA LEU A 26 -8.76 -2.35 3.02
C LEU A 26 -7.57 -1.59 2.42
N GLU A 27 -6.42 -2.26 2.35
CA GLU A 27 -5.17 -1.71 1.81
C GLU A 27 -5.27 -1.40 0.32
N TYR A 28 -5.79 -2.34 -0.47
CA TYR A 28 -5.72 -2.25 -1.93
C TYR A 28 -6.96 -1.63 -2.61
N ILE A 29 -8.05 -1.37 -1.88
CA ILE A 29 -9.25 -0.73 -2.44
C ILE A 29 -9.64 0.50 -1.63
N ILE A 30 -9.84 0.32 -0.33
CA ILE A 30 -10.44 1.37 0.50
C ILE A 30 -9.48 2.56 0.62
N ILE A 31 -8.19 2.33 0.89
CA ILE A 31 -7.19 3.41 0.97
C ILE A 31 -7.07 4.17 -0.36
N PRO A 32 -6.84 3.54 -1.53
CA PRO A 32 -6.77 4.27 -2.80
C PRO A 32 -8.02 5.11 -3.09
N ILE A 33 -9.22 4.55 -2.87
CA ILE A 33 -10.48 5.27 -3.10
C ILE A 33 -10.60 6.45 -2.14
N PHE A 34 -10.28 6.24 -0.87
CA PHE A 34 -10.31 7.29 0.13
C PHE A 34 -9.34 8.43 -0.19
N ALA A 35 -8.10 8.11 -0.53
CA ALA A 35 -7.10 9.12 -0.89
C ALA A 35 -7.50 9.89 -2.16
N LEU A 36 -8.03 9.21 -3.17
CA LEU A 36 -8.55 9.87 -4.37
C LEU A 36 -9.76 10.76 -4.07
N TYR A 37 -10.65 10.33 -3.17
CA TYR A 37 -11.77 11.15 -2.71
C TYR A 37 -11.27 12.42 -2.01
N GLN A 38 -10.29 12.31 -1.10
CA GLN A 38 -9.69 13.46 -0.43
C GLN A 38 -9.01 14.42 -1.41
N PHE A 39 -8.29 13.88 -2.39
CA PHE A 39 -7.73 14.67 -3.49
C PHE A 39 -8.83 15.48 -4.18
N LEU A 40 -9.91 14.83 -4.63
CA LEU A 40 -11.00 15.50 -5.33
C LEU A 40 -11.71 16.55 -4.47
N ALA A 41 -11.79 16.34 -3.16
CA ALA A 41 -12.43 17.27 -2.23
C ALA A 41 -11.64 18.57 -2.02
N VAL A 42 -10.30 18.51 -2.09
CA VAL A 42 -9.42 19.65 -1.78
C VAL A 42 -8.78 20.27 -3.04
N PHE A 43 -8.79 19.57 -4.18
CA PHE A 43 -8.19 20.03 -5.43
C PHE A 43 -8.85 21.32 -5.95
N LYS A 44 -8.03 22.35 -6.16
CA LYS A 44 -8.43 23.59 -6.82
C LYS A 44 -7.84 23.60 -8.23
N ALA A 45 -8.70 23.81 -9.21
CA ALA A 45 -8.33 23.68 -10.62
C ALA A 45 -7.71 24.98 -11.17
N THR A 46 -6.41 25.17 -10.98
CA THR A 46 -5.62 26.18 -11.72
C THR A 46 -4.84 25.51 -12.86
N GLN A 47 -4.47 26.26 -13.91
CA GLN A 47 -3.68 25.73 -15.03
C GLN A 47 -2.35 25.10 -14.57
N MET A 48 -1.66 25.73 -13.61
CA MET A 48 -0.42 25.18 -13.04
C MET A 48 -0.67 23.91 -12.22
N ASP A 49 -1.79 23.82 -11.50
CA ASP A 49 -2.16 22.64 -10.71
C ASP A 49 -2.42 21.42 -11.60
N PHE A 50 -3.00 21.61 -12.79
CA PHE A 50 -3.15 20.53 -13.76
C PHE A 50 -1.82 20.00 -14.31
N VAL A 51 -0.86 20.90 -14.56
CA VAL A 51 0.49 20.50 -14.99
C VAL A 51 1.17 19.69 -13.89
N LEU A 52 1.11 20.17 -12.64
CA LEU A 52 1.66 19.47 -11.49
C LEU A 52 0.97 18.11 -11.28
N LEU A 53 -0.36 18.05 -11.38
CA LEU A 53 -1.12 16.81 -11.30
C LEU A 53 -0.70 15.81 -12.38
N ALA A 54 -0.49 16.25 -13.62
CA ALA A 54 -0.03 15.38 -14.70
C ALA A 54 1.36 14.80 -14.41
N ILE A 55 2.28 15.62 -13.87
CA ILE A 55 3.62 15.17 -13.46
C ILE A 55 3.52 14.15 -12.33
N ILE A 56 2.74 14.45 -11.28
CA ILE A 56 2.50 13.54 -10.14
C ILE A 56 1.93 12.22 -10.65
N ALA A 57 0.94 12.26 -11.53
CA ALA A 57 0.30 11.07 -12.08
C ALA A 57 1.30 10.19 -12.84
N ILE A 58 2.08 10.78 -13.75
CA ILE A 58 3.09 10.06 -14.53
C ILE A 58 4.10 9.40 -13.61
N ILE A 59 4.68 10.15 -12.67
CA ILE A 59 5.70 9.64 -11.75
C ILE A 59 5.12 8.52 -10.86
N SER A 60 3.93 8.74 -10.29
CA SER A 60 3.25 7.75 -9.46
C SER A 60 3.03 6.44 -10.21
N ILE A 61 2.50 6.50 -11.43
CA ILE A 61 2.24 5.31 -12.26
C ILE A 61 3.54 4.56 -12.56
N LEU A 62 4.62 5.29 -12.90
CA LEU A 62 5.92 4.69 -13.22
C LEU A 62 6.54 3.99 -12.00
N ILE A 63 6.51 4.64 -10.83
CA ILE A 63 7.02 4.08 -9.58
C ILE A 63 6.21 2.85 -9.19
N SER A 64 4.88 2.93 -9.18
CA SER A 64 4.01 1.81 -8.81
C SER A 64 4.17 0.61 -9.74
N ARG A 65 4.38 0.85 -11.04
CA ARG A 65 4.69 -0.21 -12.00
C ARG A 65 6.03 -0.88 -11.66
N PHE A 66 7.05 -0.09 -11.32
CA PHE A 66 8.35 -0.60 -10.90
C PHE A 66 8.26 -1.44 -9.61
N GLN A 67 7.51 -0.98 -8.62
CA GLN A 67 7.25 -1.70 -7.37
C GLN A 67 6.55 -3.04 -7.64
N ALA A 68 5.41 -3.01 -8.33
CA ALA A 68 4.59 -4.20 -8.62
C ALA A 68 5.36 -5.26 -9.43
N ASN A 69 6.25 -4.84 -10.33
CA ASN A 69 7.12 -5.75 -11.08
C ASN A 69 8.07 -6.55 -10.18
N GLY A 70 8.52 -5.98 -9.06
CA GLY A 70 9.37 -6.68 -8.09
C GLY A 70 8.63 -7.51 -7.06
N SER A 71 7.35 -7.20 -6.80
CA SER A 71 6.55 -7.90 -5.80
C SER A 71 6.26 -9.35 -6.19
N ARG A 72 6.14 -10.24 -5.22
CA ARG A 72 5.82 -11.66 -5.43
C ARG A 72 4.48 -11.97 -4.79
N VAL A 73 3.68 -12.82 -5.43
CA VAL A 73 2.42 -13.32 -4.88
C VAL A 73 2.47 -14.82 -4.81
N ARG A 74 1.99 -15.37 -3.69
CA ARG A 74 1.88 -16.81 -3.45
C ARG A 74 0.51 -17.14 -2.88
N ILE A 75 0.10 -18.38 -3.08
CA ILE A 75 -1.06 -18.95 -2.42
C ILE A 75 -0.50 -19.87 -1.34
N GLU A 76 -0.78 -19.56 -0.09
CA GLU A 76 -0.36 -20.34 1.07
C GLU A 76 -1.58 -21.03 1.68
N LYS A 77 -1.38 -22.26 2.19
CA LYS A 77 -2.41 -23.00 2.92
C LYS A 77 -2.20 -22.71 4.40
N VAL A 78 -3.12 -21.98 5.03
CA VAL A 78 -3.05 -21.62 6.45
C VAL A 78 -4.11 -22.42 7.19
N ALA A 79 -3.70 -23.22 8.17
CA ALA A 79 -4.62 -23.94 9.06
C ALA A 79 -5.44 -22.90 9.86
N THR A 80 -6.76 -22.89 9.68
CA THR A 80 -7.64 -21.88 10.26
C THR A 80 -8.43 -22.43 11.44
N TYR A 81 -8.87 -23.69 11.37
CA TYR A 81 -9.63 -24.35 12.41
C TYR A 81 -9.14 -25.78 12.58
N TRP A 82 -9.34 -26.33 13.77
CA TRP A 82 -9.15 -27.74 14.05
C TRP A 82 -10.54 -28.32 14.26
N ILE A 83 -10.92 -29.31 13.46
CA ILE A 83 -12.13 -30.10 13.72
C ILE A 83 -11.66 -31.36 14.41
N ASP A 84 -12.20 -31.60 15.60
CA ASP A 84 -12.07 -32.88 16.28
C ASP A 84 -13.06 -33.85 15.63
N ASN A 85 -12.55 -34.94 15.07
CA ASN A 85 -13.35 -36.02 14.50
C ASN A 85 -12.94 -37.34 15.18
N ASP A 86 -13.67 -38.44 14.97
CA ASP A 86 -13.40 -39.75 15.59
C ASP A 86 -11.99 -40.32 15.31
N GLN A 87 -11.20 -39.66 14.44
CA GLN A 87 -9.81 -39.99 14.09
C GLN A 87 -8.77 -38.96 14.60
N GLY A 88 -9.18 -37.98 15.43
CA GLY A 88 -8.36 -36.91 16.00
C GLY A 88 -8.54 -35.54 15.34
N GLU A 89 -7.89 -34.51 15.91
CA GLU A 89 -7.93 -33.12 15.42
C GLU A 89 -7.34 -33.00 14.00
N GLN A 90 -8.17 -32.65 13.02
CA GLN A 90 -7.73 -32.34 11.66
C GLN A 90 -7.76 -30.83 11.38
N PRO A 91 -6.66 -30.24 10.87
CA PRO A 91 -6.64 -28.84 10.52
C PRO A 91 -7.39 -28.57 9.20
N ILE A 92 -8.39 -27.70 9.25
CA ILE A 92 -9.01 -27.12 8.05
C ILE A 92 -8.09 -26.04 7.50
N TYR A 93 -7.54 -26.28 6.32
CA TYR A 93 -6.72 -25.30 5.61
C TYR A 93 -7.59 -24.32 4.82
N LYS A 94 -7.37 -23.03 5.04
CA LYS A 94 -7.87 -21.97 4.15
C LYS A 94 -6.75 -21.57 3.20
N LYS A 95 -7.04 -21.56 1.90
CA LYS A 95 -6.14 -20.96 0.90
C LYS A 95 -6.14 -19.45 1.11
N GLN A 96 -4.98 -18.88 1.40
CA GLN A 96 -4.79 -17.45 1.58
C GLN A 96 -3.79 -16.94 0.55
N VAL A 97 -4.11 -15.81 -0.08
CA VAL A 97 -3.19 -15.16 -1.01
C VAL A 97 -2.32 -14.21 -0.20
N THR A 98 -1.02 -14.41 -0.30
CA THR A 98 -0.02 -13.57 0.35
C THR A 98 0.82 -12.84 -0.70
N SER A 99 1.29 -11.65 -0.36
CA SER A 99 2.17 -10.86 -1.21
C SER A 99 3.42 -10.42 -0.46
N GLN A 100 4.53 -10.33 -1.16
CA GLN A 100 5.81 -9.86 -0.66
C GLN A 100 6.26 -8.69 -1.53
N GLY A 101 6.50 -7.53 -0.92
CA GLY A 101 6.95 -6.33 -1.62
C GLY A 101 8.36 -6.48 -2.21
N GLY A 102 9.33 -6.80 -1.36
CA GLY A 102 10.74 -6.97 -1.68
C GLY A 102 11.49 -5.67 -1.96
N ARG A 103 12.69 -5.78 -2.53
CA ARG A 103 13.62 -4.64 -2.71
C ARG A 103 13.05 -3.52 -3.59
N ARG A 104 12.39 -3.87 -4.70
CA ARG A 104 11.84 -2.86 -5.62
C ARG A 104 10.67 -2.09 -5.01
N TYR A 105 9.88 -2.76 -4.17
CA TYR A 105 8.82 -2.10 -3.42
C TYR A 105 9.41 -1.04 -2.49
N LEU A 106 10.41 -1.42 -1.68
CA LEU A 106 11.13 -0.51 -0.78
C LEU A 106 11.78 0.68 -1.50
N LEU A 107 12.42 0.43 -2.66
CA LEU A 107 13.02 1.50 -3.45
C LEU A 107 11.95 2.46 -4.01
N GLY A 108 10.83 1.94 -4.49
CA GLY A 108 9.73 2.78 -4.96
C GLY A 108 9.07 3.55 -3.82
N TRP A 109 8.94 2.94 -2.65
CA TRP A 109 8.42 3.60 -1.45
C TRP A 109 9.34 4.76 -1.04
N GLY A 110 10.66 4.52 -0.98
CA GLY A 110 11.63 5.59 -0.71
C GLY A 110 11.59 6.70 -1.76
N ALA A 111 11.28 6.39 -3.02
CA ALA A 111 11.07 7.39 -4.06
C ALA A 111 9.79 8.22 -3.84
N ILE A 112 8.67 7.60 -3.43
CA ILE A 112 7.42 8.31 -3.07
C ILE A 112 7.67 9.27 -1.91
N VAL A 113 8.31 8.79 -0.83
CA VAL A 113 8.69 9.62 0.32
C VAL A 113 9.55 10.81 -0.11
N LEU A 114 10.56 10.56 -0.96
CA LEU A 114 11.43 11.63 -1.45
C LEU A 114 10.65 12.67 -2.26
N ILE A 115 9.72 12.24 -3.12
CA ILE A 115 8.87 13.13 -3.90
C ILE A 115 7.94 13.93 -2.98
N GLN A 116 7.35 13.30 -1.96
CA GLN A 116 6.52 14.00 -0.99
C GLN A 116 7.30 15.12 -0.29
N ILE A 117 8.52 14.83 0.19
CA ILE A 117 9.39 15.84 0.80
C ILE A 117 9.69 16.97 -0.19
N ILE A 118 9.98 16.66 -1.45
CA ILE A 118 10.19 17.68 -2.50
C ILE A 118 8.92 18.53 -2.68
N LEU A 119 7.75 17.92 -2.78
CA LEU A 119 6.49 18.64 -2.95
C LEU A 119 6.21 19.56 -1.76
N GLU A 120 6.42 19.10 -0.53
CA GLU A 120 6.26 19.92 0.67
C GLU A 120 7.31 21.05 0.75
N LEU A 121 8.55 20.83 0.33
CA LEU A 121 9.58 21.88 0.31
C LEU A 121 9.26 23.00 -0.70
N PHE A 122 8.67 22.68 -1.85
CA PHE A 122 8.41 23.66 -2.92
C PHE A 122 6.99 24.23 -2.90
N PHE A 123 6.00 23.46 -2.45
CA PHE A 123 4.58 23.81 -2.48
C PHE A 123 3.92 23.78 -1.09
N GLY A 124 4.65 23.38 -0.06
CA GLY A 124 4.22 23.53 1.33
C GLY A 124 4.22 24.99 1.73
N HIS A 125 3.22 25.38 2.52
CA HIS A 125 3.07 26.75 3.00
C HIS A 125 3.86 27.00 4.30
N GLU A 126 4.47 25.96 4.87
CA GLU A 126 5.28 26.02 6.08
C GLU A 126 6.73 25.59 5.78
N ALA A 127 7.70 26.29 6.38
CA ALA A 127 9.10 25.91 6.28
C ALA A 127 9.34 24.60 7.05
N LEU A 128 9.78 23.55 6.35
CA LEU A 128 10.08 22.26 6.95
C LEU A 128 11.31 22.34 7.86
N ASN A 129 11.11 22.05 9.15
CA ASN A 129 12.17 21.76 10.09
C ASN A 129 12.57 20.28 10.01
N GLY A 130 13.84 19.94 10.27
CA GLY A 130 14.33 18.56 10.21
C GLY A 130 13.55 17.58 11.11
N SER A 131 12.98 18.06 12.21
CA SER A 131 12.10 17.26 13.07
C SER A 131 10.73 16.96 12.46
N GLN A 132 10.22 17.84 11.58
CA GLN A 132 8.95 17.63 10.86
C GLN A 132 9.13 16.59 9.76
N ILE A 133 10.26 16.61 9.05
CA ILE A 133 10.60 15.61 8.03
C ILE A 133 10.58 14.19 8.62
N TRP A 134 11.19 13.97 9.77
CA TRP A 134 11.14 12.66 10.45
C TRP A 134 9.71 12.27 10.89
N GLY A 135 8.88 13.25 11.22
CA GLY A 135 7.46 13.04 11.52
C GLY A 135 6.68 12.57 10.31
N GLU A 136 6.86 13.21 9.16
CA GLU A 136 6.20 12.83 7.90
C GLU A 136 6.66 11.45 7.41
N VAL A 137 7.96 11.15 7.45
CA VAL A 137 8.47 9.81 7.15
C VAL A 137 7.87 8.76 8.07
N PHE A 138 7.76 9.04 9.37
CA PHE A 138 7.16 8.12 10.33
C PHE A 138 5.67 7.89 10.05
N LYS A 139 4.91 8.95 9.76
CA LYS A 139 3.49 8.86 9.39
C LYS A 139 3.31 8.01 8.14
N GLU A 140 4.15 8.19 7.13
CA GLU A 140 4.08 7.41 5.90
C GLU A 140 4.30 5.92 6.16
N ILE A 141 5.34 5.57 6.94
CA ILE A 141 5.62 4.16 7.31
C ILE A 141 4.44 3.55 8.06
N ILE A 142 3.93 4.27 9.06
CA ILE A 142 2.82 3.77 9.87
C ILE A 142 1.55 3.64 9.02
N SER A 143 1.34 4.52 8.05
CA SER A 143 0.18 4.47 7.15
C SER A 143 0.24 3.28 6.18
N ASP A 144 1.44 2.96 5.68
CA ASP A 144 1.68 1.76 4.88
C ASP A 144 1.56 0.46 5.70
N MET A 145 1.96 0.48 6.98
CA MET A 145 1.86 -0.68 7.87
C MET A 145 0.45 -0.90 8.40
N PHE A 146 -0.27 0.19 8.65
CA PHE A 146 -1.57 0.20 9.29
C PHE A 146 -2.53 1.04 8.45
N ALA A 147 -3.25 0.34 7.58
CA ALA A 147 -4.28 0.89 6.72
C ALA A 147 -5.28 1.86 7.38
N TRP A 148 -5.54 1.70 8.68
CA TRP A 148 -6.45 2.55 9.45
C TRP A 148 -5.90 3.95 9.73
N VAL A 149 -4.60 4.15 9.67
CA VAL A 149 -3.96 5.43 10.00
C VAL A 149 -4.23 6.48 8.93
N HIS A 150 -4.32 6.09 7.66
CA HIS A 150 -4.78 6.96 6.58
C HIS A 150 -6.17 7.59 6.85
N LEU A 151 -7.04 6.92 7.63
CA LEU A 151 -8.38 7.42 7.93
C LEU A 151 -8.39 8.49 9.05
N GLY A 152 -7.36 8.52 9.89
CA GLY A 152 -7.28 9.45 11.03
C GLY A 152 -6.84 10.86 10.66
N ASP A 153 -5.95 11.01 9.66
CA ASP A 153 -5.34 12.30 9.25
C ASP A 153 -6.07 12.99 8.09
N ALA A 154 -7.34 12.63 7.87
CA ALA A 154 -8.22 13.07 6.78
C ALA A 154 -8.29 14.59 6.52
N CYS A 155 -7.95 15.44 7.51
CA CYS A 155 -8.20 16.88 7.46
C CYS A 155 -6.96 17.77 7.22
N GLN A 156 -5.74 17.22 7.08
CA GLN A 156 -4.52 18.04 7.06
C GLN A 156 -3.61 17.86 5.83
N GLY A 157 -3.91 16.90 4.95
CA GLY A 157 -3.08 16.63 3.77
C GLY A 157 -3.31 17.62 2.63
N SER A 158 -2.23 18.11 2.00
CA SER A 158 -2.30 18.89 0.77
C SER A 158 -2.79 18.05 -0.41
N TRP A 159 -3.50 18.67 -1.38
CA TRP A 159 -4.09 17.94 -2.52
C TRP A 159 -3.08 17.10 -3.31
N TYR A 160 -1.83 17.57 -3.42
CA TYR A 160 -0.76 16.88 -4.13
C TYR A 160 -0.28 15.61 -3.41
N ILE A 161 -0.32 15.58 -2.07
CA ILE A 161 -0.01 14.39 -1.26
C ILE A 161 -1.13 13.35 -1.44
N TRP A 162 -2.39 13.79 -1.40
CA TRP A 162 -3.53 12.93 -1.66
C TRP A 162 -3.53 12.36 -3.08
N ALA A 163 -3.16 13.18 -4.08
CA ALA A 163 -3.00 12.73 -5.46
C ALA A 163 -1.87 11.69 -5.59
N LEU A 164 -0.69 11.97 -5.01
CA LEU A 164 0.46 11.05 -5.02
C LEU A 164 0.09 9.71 -4.38
N THR A 165 -0.50 9.73 -3.18
CA THR A 165 -0.92 8.55 -2.42
C THR A 165 -1.99 7.75 -3.17
N GLY A 166 -3.06 8.42 -3.62
CA GLY A 166 -4.19 7.79 -4.29
C GLY A 166 -3.81 7.19 -5.63
N ILE A 167 -3.08 7.95 -6.48
CA ILE A 167 -2.67 7.47 -7.80
C ILE A 167 -1.63 6.36 -7.69
N SER A 168 -0.63 6.49 -6.81
CA SER A 168 0.39 5.45 -6.65
C SER A 168 -0.22 4.14 -6.12
N SER A 169 -1.09 4.21 -5.10
CA SER A 169 -1.74 3.03 -4.51
C SER A 169 -2.73 2.36 -5.47
N ALA A 170 -3.54 3.15 -6.19
CA ALA A 170 -4.45 2.65 -7.22
C ALA A 170 -3.67 1.99 -8.37
N SER A 171 -2.59 2.63 -8.83
CA SER A 171 -1.73 2.11 -9.90
C SER A 171 -1.03 0.83 -9.47
N TYR A 172 -0.54 0.76 -8.23
CA TYR A 172 0.08 -0.44 -7.69
C TYR A 172 -0.91 -1.60 -7.67
N THR A 173 -2.11 -1.37 -7.14
CA THR A 173 -3.20 -2.35 -7.13
C THR A 173 -3.55 -2.82 -8.55
N TYR A 174 -3.64 -1.90 -9.50
CA TYR A 174 -3.91 -2.22 -10.90
C TYR A 174 -2.82 -3.12 -11.49
N TRP A 175 -1.54 -2.76 -11.35
CA TRP A 175 -0.43 -3.54 -11.89
C TRP A 175 -0.31 -4.91 -11.20
N MET A 176 -0.54 -4.98 -9.89
CA MET A 176 -0.50 -6.23 -9.14
C MET A 176 -1.66 -7.16 -9.54
N SER A 177 -2.86 -6.62 -9.76
CA SER A 177 -4.03 -7.36 -10.25
C SER A 177 -3.83 -7.87 -11.68
N ARG A 178 -3.14 -7.10 -12.53
CA ARG A 178 -2.78 -7.55 -13.89
C ARG A 178 -1.72 -8.64 -13.88
N LYS A 179 -0.79 -8.59 -12.93
CA LYS A 179 0.33 -9.53 -12.82
C LYS A 179 -0.09 -10.86 -12.20
N SER A 180 -1.05 -10.87 -11.28
CA SER A 180 -1.47 -12.08 -10.56
C SER A 180 -3.00 -12.23 -10.53
N PRO A 181 -3.57 -13.23 -11.23
CA PRO A 181 -4.98 -13.57 -11.12
C PRO A 181 -5.41 -13.92 -9.69
N ALA A 182 -4.53 -14.57 -8.93
CA ALA A 182 -4.79 -14.89 -7.52
C ALA A 182 -4.97 -13.63 -6.67
N PHE A 183 -4.11 -12.62 -6.85
CA PHE A 183 -4.29 -11.32 -6.21
C PHE A 183 -5.62 -10.66 -6.59
N ARG A 184 -5.92 -10.62 -7.90
CA ARG A 184 -7.16 -10.05 -8.41
C ARG A 184 -8.41 -10.71 -7.81
N SER A 185 -8.40 -12.04 -7.64
CA SER A 185 -9.54 -12.79 -7.10
C SER A 185 -9.93 -12.36 -5.68
N VAL A 186 -8.93 -12.03 -4.83
CA VAL A 186 -9.17 -11.57 -3.45
C VAL A 186 -9.73 -10.15 -3.42
N ILE A 187 -9.20 -9.27 -4.28
CA ILE A 187 -9.59 -7.87 -4.32
C ILE A 187 -10.98 -7.69 -4.91
N LEU A 188 -11.28 -8.34 -6.04
CA LEU A 188 -12.57 -8.23 -6.73
C LEU A 188 -13.65 -9.18 -6.20
N LYS A 189 -13.31 -10.07 -5.26
CA LYS A 189 -14.22 -11.12 -4.78
C LYS A 189 -14.78 -11.95 -5.95
N GLU A 190 -13.96 -12.19 -6.97
CA GLU A 190 -14.26 -13.21 -7.97
C GLU A 190 -14.17 -14.55 -7.23
N SER A 191 -15.33 -15.12 -6.89
CA SER A 191 -15.45 -16.40 -6.21
C SER A 191 -14.99 -17.51 -7.16
N HIS A 192 -13.69 -17.69 -7.27
CA HIS A 192 -13.15 -18.96 -7.68
C HIS A 192 -13.21 -19.89 -6.46
N THR A 193 -14.39 -20.47 -6.23
CA THR A 193 -14.46 -21.90 -5.91
C THR A 193 -13.73 -22.59 -7.04
N VAL A 194 -12.39 -22.68 -6.93
CA VAL A 194 -11.68 -23.63 -7.77
C VAL A 194 -11.93 -24.97 -7.10
N ASP A 195 -13.02 -25.61 -7.52
CA ASP A 195 -13.14 -27.05 -7.47
C ASP A 195 -11.92 -27.58 -8.22
N TYR A 196 -10.92 -27.99 -7.46
CA TYR A 196 -9.91 -28.90 -7.96
C TYR A 196 -10.40 -30.28 -7.53
N GLU A 197 -10.82 -31.06 -8.53
CA GLU A 197 -11.00 -32.50 -8.39
C GLU A 197 -9.78 -33.07 -7.66
N GLU A 198 -10.05 -33.88 -6.63
CA GLU A 198 -9.07 -34.76 -6.05
C GLU A 198 -8.51 -35.64 -7.18
N GLU A 199 -7.28 -35.35 -7.61
CA GLU A 199 -6.51 -36.34 -8.36
C GLU A 199 -6.32 -37.55 -7.44
N LYS A 200 -6.94 -38.66 -7.88
CA LYS A 200 -7.04 -39.98 -7.26
C LYS A 200 -5.77 -40.52 -6.62
#